data_AF-A0A971CES9-F1
#
_entry.id   AF-A0A971CES9-F1
#
_cell.length_a   1.000
_cell.length_b   1.000
_cell.length_c   1.000
_cell.angle_alpha   90.00
_cell.angle_beta   90.00
_cell.angle_gamma   90.00
#
_symmetry.space_group_name_H-M   'P 1'
#
loop_
_entity.id
_entity.type
_entity.pdbx_description
1 polymer ?
#
loop_
_entity_poly.entity_id
_entity_poly.type
_entity_poly.pdbx_seq_one_letter_code
_entity_poly.pdbx_strand_id
1 'polypeptide(L)'
;MTGDVTKLGVRSSLSYFSPGCGAGEDAVFTQERLDDPEDPVATRLFTVDAARGELGSPVEVAGQVTSAVPVGSAVVAARGRHVVRVERSGRVRALAAGSGAVARLVPDADGGVVFVDQDAKRARVRRLSGVGADRKVTELVEGAAGAVSVVPGRGGRAFVTGTGTAKGSLPQRVRRLDVPVGSEVSGLGRLAIVPQPRTGAPTSAKQAANPAEQWLESTARSVAGDEAAPVRLRTRAMATGKQVEFSFTPGVRAARRIGEGARAHPLLVTAPEQSAAGGTRSGQAADGLRVMPRVSRAGSRVGAAAGAVGLRAASESTTPVDAAATCAVSRNDVGSQVYQPTMRQVEWAADQAVVGNLTMTRPANWKYSGMPSYSPQGLFPLKTVQGPNGPGRVPVQILLGILAQESNLWQASNHAAPGETGNPLVGNFYGRDTSISLEELIDGKTEWDIDFADADCGYGVTQITDGMRKLMYGRLLPDGSREIALSPDRQRAVALDYTANIAAGLNILIDKWNQTRAAGLVHSDGDPGNIENWFFAAWAYNSGFYPQSEASKNDGAWGVGWFNNPANPRYPFDRHAFGSNPHDAAHPQDWPYPEKVIGFAGYGLASPYEGSFRAAWWGTDLGYSRRSD
;
A
#
# COMPACT_ATOMS: atom_id res chain seq x y z
N MET A 1 10.89 -26.91 16.94
CA MET A 1 10.98 -26.29 15.61
C MET A 1 12.32 -26.70 15.02
N THR A 2 12.32 -27.38 13.89
CA THR A 2 13.54 -27.83 13.21
C THR A 2 14.25 -26.68 12.51
N GLY A 3 13.51 -25.60 12.19
CA GLY A 3 13.99 -24.45 11.44
C GLY A 3 14.05 -24.72 9.93
N ASP A 4 13.36 -25.75 9.44
CA ASP A 4 13.22 -26.05 8.00
C ASP A 4 12.29 -25.01 7.39
N VAL A 5 12.66 -24.49 6.22
CA VAL A 5 11.83 -23.55 5.46
C VAL A 5 11.35 -24.24 4.18
N THR A 6 10.04 -24.43 4.09
CA THR A 6 9.37 -24.89 2.87
C THR A 6 8.73 -23.69 2.18
N LYS A 7 9.10 -23.44 0.91
CA LYS A 7 8.41 -22.45 0.09
C LYS A 7 7.12 -23.06 -0.44
N LEU A 8 6.00 -22.37 -0.25
CA LEU A 8 4.70 -22.78 -0.78
C LEU A 8 4.54 -22.27 -2.21
N GLY A 9 3.90 -23.06 -3.07
CA GLY A 9 3.61 -22.69 -4.46
C GLY A 9 2.46 -21.70 -4.62
N VAL A 10 2.34 -20.71 -3.73
CA VAL A 10 1.24 -19.74 -3.72
C VAL A 10 1.77 -18.32 -3.51
N ARG A 11 1.21 -17.36 -4.24
CA ARG A 11 1.42 -15.93 -3.99
C ARG A 11 0.22 -15.42 -3.21
N SER A 12 0.44 -14.98 -1.99
CA SER A 12 -0.60 -14.45 -1.12
C SER A 12 -0.12 -13.17 -0.46
N SER A 13 -1.04 -12.25 -0.19
CA SER A 13 -0.74 -11.05 0.58
C SER A 13 -0.60 -11.41 2.06
N LEU A 14 0.45 -10.86 2.68
CA LEU A 14 0.50 -10.70 4.13
C LEU A 14 -0.34 -9.48 4.48
N SER A 15 -1.32 -9.66 5.35
CA SER A 15 -2.25 -8.61 5.75
C SER A 15 -2.64 -8.83 7.20
N TYR A 16 -3.25 -7.84 7.87
CA TYR A 16 -3.65 -8.00 9.27
C TYR A 16 -4.56 -9.22 9.52
N PHE A 17 -5.21 -9.71 8.46
CA PHE A 17 -6.16 -10.82 8.46
C PHE A 17 -5.65 -12.10 7.77
N SER A 18 -4.42 -12.13 7.25
CA SER A 18 -3.84 -13.24 6.48
C SER A 18 -2.33 -13.37 6.70
N PRO A 19 -1.81 -14.56 7.04
CA PRO A 19 -2.54 -15.82 7.25
C PRO A 19 -3.34 -15.81 8.56
N GLY A 20 -4.47 -16.53 8.59
CA GLY A 20 -5.18 -16.82 9.83
C GLY A 20 -4.75 -18.17 10.40
N CYS A 21 -4.17 -18.15 11.60
CA CYS A 21 -3.66 -19.36 12.26
C CYS A 21 -4.75 -20.11 13.02
N GLY A 22 -4.68 -21.44 12.98
CA GLY A 22 -5.50 -22.33 13.81
C GLY A 22 -5.03 -22.44 15.26
N ALA A 23 -5.71 -23.30 16.02
CA ALA A 23 -5.26 -23.68 17.36
C ALA A 23 -4.03 -24.61 17.36
N GLY A 24 -3.77 -25.29 16.22
CA GLY A 24 -2.65 -26.19 15.97
C GLY A 24 -1.64 -25.62 14.98
N GLU A 25 -1.10 -26.48 14.10
CA GLU A 25 -0.10 -26.13 13.08
C GLU A 25 -0.73 -25.91 11.69
N ASP A 26 -2.03 -25.61 11.64
CA ASP A 26 -2.75 -25.29 10.40
C ASP A 26 -2.94 -23.78 10.27
N ALA A 27 -2.92 -23.27 9.04
CA ALA A 27 -3.22 -21.88 8.72
C ALA A 27 -4.07 -21.76 7.45
N VAL A 28 -4.67 -20.59 7.22
CA VAL A 28 -5.36 -20.26 5.98
C VAL A 28 -4.80 -18.96 5.41
N PHE A 29 -4.35 -18.99 4.15
CA PHE A 29 -4.00 -17.81 3.38
C PHE A 29 -5.19 -17.30 2.58
N THR A 30 -5.29 -15.98 2.47
CA THR A 30 -6.37 -15.30 1.74
C THR A 30 -5.81 -14.54 0.54
N GLN A 31 -6.38 -14.77 -0.64
CA GLN A 31 -6.08 -14.04 -1.87
C GLN A 31 -7.36 -13.41 -2.41
N GLU A 32 -7.42 -12.09 -2.46
CA GLU A 32 -8.61 -11.34 -2.89
C GLU A 32 -8.47 -10.86 -4.34
N ARG A 33 -9.54 -10.95 -5.11
CA ARG A 33 -9.73 -10.27 -6.40
C ARG A 33 -10.82 -9.22 -6.20
N LEU A 34 -10.43 -7.95 -6.08
CA LEU A 34 -11.37 -6.85 -5.75
C LEU A 34 -11.55 -5.82 -6.88
N ASP A 35 -10.53 -5.60 -7.71
CA ASP A 35 -10.48 -4.47 -8.66
C ASP A 35 -10.13 -4.96 -10.08
N ASP A 36 -10.72 -6.09 -10.47
CA ASP A 36 -10.60 -6.62 -11.82
C ASP A 36 -11.84 -6.17 -12.63
N PRO A 37 -11.67 -5.40 -13.72
CA PRO A 37 -12.80 -4.94 -14.53
C PRO A 37 -13.44 -6.07 -15.35
N GLU A 38 -12.75 -7.18 -15.58
CA GLU A 38 -13.22 -8.29 -16.40
C GLU A 38 -13.77 -9.45 -15.55
N ASP A 39 -13.32 -9.55 -14.29
CA ASP A 39 -13.69 -10.63 -13.39
C ASP A 39 -14.52 -10.21 -12.17
N PRO A 40 -15.47 -11.05 -11.71
CA PRO A 40 -16.24 -10.76 -10.50
C PRO A 40 -15.37 -10.83 -9.24
N VAL A 41 -15.73 -10.00 -8.26
CA VAL A 41 -15.11 -9.98 -6.93
C VAL A 41 -15.17 -11.37 -6.30
N ALA A 42 -14.02 -11.91 -5.93
CA ALA A 42 -13.88 -13.23 -5.33
C ALA A 42 -12.72 -13.30 -4.35
N THR A 43 -12.73 -14.32 -3.49
CA THR A 43 -11.64 -14.62 -2.56
C THR A 43 -11.25 -16.08 -2.68
N ARG A 44 -9.97 -16.35 -2.95
CA ARG A 44 -9.38 -17.70 -2.89
C ARG A 44 -8.76 -17.93 -1.51
N LEU A 45 -9.10 -19.07 -0.90
CA LEU A 45 -8.60 -19.49 0.40
C LEU A 45 -7.73 -20.74 0.27
N PHE A 46 -6.55 -20.72 0.85
CA PHE A 46 -5.61 -21.84 0.83
C PHE A 46 -5.31 -22.31 2.25
N THR A 47 -5.77 -23.50 2.60
CA THR A 47 -5.38 -24.15 3.86
C THR A 47 -3.95 -24.68 3.75
N VAL A 48 -3.15 -24.46 4.78
CA VAL A 48 -1.76 -24.92 4.87
C VAL A 48 -1.60 -25.78 6.12
N ASP A 49 -1.02 -26.96 5.93
CA ASP A 49 -0.44 -27.75 7.02
C ASP A 49 1.00 -27.28 7.22
N ALA A 50 1.23 -26.43 8.22
CA ALA A 50 2.55 -25.84 8.46
C ALA A 50 3.54 -26.85 9.05
N ALA A 51 3.06 -27.96 9.63
CA ALA A 51 3.92 -29.02 10.15
C ALA A 51 4.53 -29.86 9.02
N ARG A 52 3.77 -30.08 7.94
CA ARG A 52 4.21 -30.80 6.73
C ARG A 52 4.76 -29.87 5.65
N GLY A 53 4.42 -28.58 5.69
CA GLY A 53 4.72 -27.62 4.63
C GLY A 53 3.87 -27.88 3.37
N GLU A 54 2.65 -28.38 3.55
CA GLU A 54 1.75 -28.78 2.46
C GLU A 54 0.62 -27.77 2.25
N LEU A 55 0.31 -27.49 0.99
CA LEU A 55 -0.77 -26.60 0.56
C LEU A 55 -1.98 -27.44 0.13
N GLY A 56 -3.15 -27.15 0.69
CA GLY A 56 -4.42 -27.73 0.26
C GLY A 56 -4.93 -27.12 -1.06
N SER A 57 -5.90 -27.78 -1.68
CA SER A 57 -6.59 -27.23 -2.85
C SER A 57 -7.29 -25.90 -2.50
N PRO A 58 -7.21 -24.88 -3.36
CA PRO A 58 -7.87 -23.61 -3.13
C PRO A 58 -9.39 -23.76 -3.07
N VAL A 59 -10.02 -22.98 -2.20
CA VAL A 59 -11.48 -22.80 -2.18
C VAL A 59 -11.78 -21.37 -2.59
N GLU A 60 -12.47 -21.21 -3.72
CA GLU A 60 -12.94 -19.91 -4.19
C GLU A 60 -14.29 -19.55 -3.55
N VAL A 61 -14.41 -18.32 -3.07
CA VAL A 61 -15.61 -17.79 -2.44
C VAL A 61 -16.05 -16.54 -3.21
N ALA A 62 -17.31 -16.50 -3.62
CA ALA A 62 -17.88 -15.32 -4.24
C ALA A 62 -17.95 -14.14 -3.25
N GLY A 63 -17.40 -13.00 -3.66
CA GLY A 63 -17.25 -11.80 -2.84
C GLY A 63 -16.01 -11.80 -1.95
N GLN A 64 -15.92 -10.77 -1.11
CA GLN A 64 -14.81 -10.57 -0.18
C GLN A 64 -15.03 -11.30 1.15
N VAL A 65 -14.04 -12.08 1.59
CA VAL A 65 -13.96 -12.61 2.96
C VAL A 65 -12.57 -12.35 3.56
N THR A 66 -12.51 -12.06 4.85
CA THR A 66 -11.25 -11.78 5.56
C THR A 66 -11.15 -12.60 6.84
N SER A 67 -9.99 -12.59 7.50
CA SER A 67 -9.73 -13.26 8.78
C SER A 67 -10.09 -14.75 8.73
N ALA A 68 -9.80 -15.41 7.60
CA ALA A 68 -10.10 -16.82 7.42
C ALA A 68 -9.17 -17.66 8.29
N VAL A 69 -9.73 -18.57 9.09
CA VAL A 69 -9.00 -19.41 10.05
C VAL A 69 -9.48 -20.86 9.99
N PRO A 70 -8.60 -21.84 10.23
CA PRO A 70 -8.99 -23.24 10.32
C PRO A 70 -9.57 -23.56 11.71
N VAL A 71 -10.71 -24.26 11.73
CA VAL A 71 -11.39 -24.75 12.94
C VAL A 71 -11.74 -26.22 12.72
N GLY A 72 -10.86 -27.11 13.18
CA GLY A 72 -10.92 -28.53 12.80
C GLY A 72 -10.78 -28.68 11.27
N SER A 73 -11.72 -29.39 10.64
CA SER A 73 -11.75 -29.55 9.18
C SER A 73 -12.47 -28.43 8.42
N ALA A 74 -13.01 -27.43 9.13
CA ALA A 74 -13.74 -26.33 8.53
C ALA A 74 -12.88 -25.07 8.44
N VAL A 75 -13.19 -24.21 7.47
CA VAL A 75 -12.68 -22.84 7.43
C VAL A 75 -13.78 -21.90 7.91
N VAL A 76 -13.42 -20.99 8.83
CA VAL A 76 -14.30 -19.93 9.33
C VAL A 76 -13.71 -18.59 8.95
N ALA A 77 -14.53 -17.66 8.44
CA ALA A 77 -14.08 -16.36 7.98
C ALA A 77 -15.05 -15.25 8.39
N ALA A 78 -14.61 -14.00 8.26
CA ALA A 78 -15.45 -12.83 8.34
C ALA A 78 -15.99 -12.45 6.96
N ARG A 79 -17.29 -12.14 6.88
CA ARG A 79 -17.95 -11.62 5.68
C ARG A 79 -18.90 -10.49 6.06
N GLY A 80 -18.46 -9.25 5.87
CA GLY A 80 -19.17 -8.06 6.34
C GLY A 80 -19.44 -8.16 7.84
N ARG A 81 -20.73 -8.20 8.23
CA ARG A 81 -21.14 -8.35 9.63
C ARG A 81 -21.28 -9.79 10.13
N HIS A 82 -20.87 -10.80 9.37
CA HIS A 82 -21.11 -12.20 9.72
C HIS A 82 -19.81 -12.96 9.95
N VAL A 83 -19.81 -13.85 10.94
CA VAL A 83 -18.90 -15.00 10.98
C VAL A 83 -19.52 -16.09 10.11
N VAL A 84 -18.80 -16.57 9.11
CA VAL A 84 -19.27 -17.58 8.15
C VAL A 84 -18.40 -18.82 8.18
N ARG A 85 -19.00 -19.98 7.93
CA ARG A 85 -18.31 -21.21 7.54
C ARG A 85 -18.17 -21.23 6.03
N VAL A 86 -16.99 -21.57 5.54
CA VAL A 86 -16.72 -21.81 4.12
C VAL A 86 -16.66 -23.32 3.89
N GLU A 87 -17.50 -23.80 2.98
CA GLU A 87 -17.51 -25.20 2.53
C GLU A 87 -16.48 -25.41 1.41
N ARG A 88 -16.04 -26.65 1.19
CA ARG A 88 -15.08 -26.97 0.10
C ARG A 88 -15.57 -26.60 -1.30
N SER A 89 -16.89 -26.48 -1.48
CA SER A 89 -17.52 -26.02 -2.72
C SER A 89 -17.45 -24.50 -2.94
N GLY A 90 -16.93 -23.73 -1.99
CA GLY A 90 -17.01 -22.26 -2.00
C GLY A 90 -18.29 -21.69 -1.40
N ARG A 91 -19.29 -22.54 -1.10
CA ARG A 91 -20.53 -22.11 -0.47
C ARG A 91 -20.27 -21.58 0.94
N VAL A 92 -20.88 -20.44 1.26
CA VAL A 92 -20.81 -19.83 2.59
C VAL A 92 -22.07 -20.09 3.41
N ARG A 93 -21.91 -20.35 4.70
CA ARG A 93 -23.02 -20.46 5.67
C ARG A 93 -22.78 -19.55 6.86
N ALA A 94 -23.72 -18.67 7.17
CA ALA A 94 -23.65 -17.82 8.35
C ALA A 94 -23.66 -18.66 9.65
N LEU A 95 -22.68 -18.42 10.52
CA LEU A 95 -22.58 -19.02 11.84
C LEU A 95 -23.07 -18.06 12.92
N ALA A 96 -22.66 -16.79 12.84
CA ALA A 96 -23.05 -15.74 13.76
C ALA A 96 -23.16 -14.40 13.03
N ALA A 97 -23.96 -13.49 13.59
CA ALA A 97 -24.02 -12.10 13.15
C ALA A 97 -23.45 -11.19 14.24
N GLY A 98 -22.56 -10.29 13.85
CA GLY A 98 -22.12 -9.16 14.63
C GLY A 98 -23.12 -8.01 14.60
N SER A 99 -22.91 -7.07 15.51
CA SER A 99 -23.60 -5.78 15.54
C SER A 99 -23.12 -4.84 14.41
N GLY A 100 -21.90 -5.06 13.90
CA GLY A 100 -21.34 -4.40 12.73
C GLY A 100 -20.27 -5.28 12.06
N ALA A 101 -19.24 -4.68 11.46
CA ALA A 101 -18.19 -5.40 10.77
C ALA A 101 -17.47 -6.39 11.70
N VAL A 102 -17.21 -7.60 11.21
CA VAL A 102 -16.51 -8.66 11.95
C VAL A 102 -15.07 -8.78 11.44
N ALA A 103 -14.11 -8.99 12.33
CA ALA A 103 -12.73 -9.32 11.96
C ALA A 103 -11.94 -9.94 13.14
N ARG A 104 -10.66 -10.25 12.91
CA ARG A 104 -9.72 -10.83 13.88
C ARG A 104 -10.27 -12.10 14.54
N LEU A 105 -10.57 -13.10 13.72
CA LEU A 105 -10.99 -14.41 14.20
C LEU A 105 -9.78 -15.16 14.78
N VAL A 106 -9.94 -15.71 15.97
CA VAL A 106 -8.93 -16.48 16.70
C VAL A 106 -9.58 -17.78 17.18
N PRO A 107 -9.26 -18.93 16.54
CA PRO A 107 -9.69 -20.24 17.01
C PRO A 107 -9.14 -20.53 18.40
N ASP A 108 -9.98 -21.08 19.27
CA ASP A 108 -9.55 -21.61 20.56
C ASP A 108 -9.46 -23.13 20.53
N ALA A 109 -8.71 -23.68 21.51
CA ALA A 109 -8.48 -25.11 21.60
C ALA A 109 -9.74 -25.94 21.92
N ASP A 110 -10.83 -25.29 22.33
CA ASP A 110 -12.11 -25.95 22.65
C ASP A 110 -13.02 -26.05 21.41
N GLY A 111 -12.50 -25.68 20.21
CA GLY A 111 -13.22 -25.73 18.94
C GLY A 111 -14.09 -24.49 18.67
N GLY A 112 -14.00 -23.46 19.51
CA GLY A 112 -14.66 -22.18 19.34
C GLY A 112 -13.83 -21.17 18.55
N VAL A 113 -14.42 -20.00 18.30
CA VAL A 113 -13.76 -18.86 17.65
C VAL A 113 -14.05 -17.60 18.47
N VAL A 114 -12.99 -16.96 18.94
CA VAL A 114 -13.05 -15.60 19.49
C VAL A 114 -12.92 -14.62 18.34
N PHE A 115 -13.74 -13.59 18.29
CA PHE A 115 -13.72 -12.59 17.22
C PHE A 115 -14.06 -11.21 17.75
N VAL A 116 -13.76 -10.20 16.96
CA VAL A 116 -14.19 -8.82 17.23
C VAL A 116 -15.29 -8.44 16.25
N ASP A 117 -16.34 -7.80 16.74
CA ASP A 117 -17.28 -7.06 15.92
C ASP A 117 -17.36 -5.59 16.33
N GLN A 118 -17.52 -4.69 15.36
CA GLN A 118 -17.52 -3.25 15.58
C GLN A 118 -18.62 -2.55 14.77
N ASP A 119 -19.39 -1.71 15.47
CA ASP A 119 -20.27 -0.68 14.88
C ASP A 119 -19.64 0.72 15.02
N ALA A 120 -20.35 1.77 14.59
CA ALA A 120 -19.85 3.14 14.62
C ALA A 120 -19.44 3.67 16.01
N LYS A 121 -19.88 3.03 17.11
CA LYS A 121 -19.68 3.52 18.49
C LYS A 121 -19.02 2.50 19.43
N ARG A 122 -19.10 1.21 19.11
CA ARG A 122 -18.73 0.12 20.02
C ARG A 122 -17.98 -0.99 19.31
N ALA A 123 -16.94 -1.48 19.98
CA ALA A 123 -16.24 -2.71 19.63
C ALA A 123 -16.52 -3.78 20.70
N ARG A 124 -16.68 -5.03 20.26
CA ARG A 124 -17.06 -6.15 21.13
C ARG A 124 -16.21 -7.35 20.80
N VAL A 125 -15.64 -7.95 21.85
CA VAL A 125 -15.02 -9.28 21.75
C VAL A 125 -16.08 -10.30 22.10
N ARG A 126 -16.35 -11.20 21.17
CA ARG A 126 -17.34 -12.27 21.32
C ARG A 126 -16.69 -13.62 21.07
N ARG A 127 -17.31 -14.68 21.60
CA ARG A 127 -16.92 -16.06 21.35
C ARG A 127 -18.08 -16.83 20.76
N LEU A 128 -17.84 -17.43 19.60
CA LEU A 128 -18.66 -18.49 19.04
C LEU A 128 -18.19 -19.83 19.64
N SER A 129 -19.07 -20.58 20.29
CA SER A 129 -18.70 -21.81 21.01
C SER A 129 -18.29 -22.98 20.11
N GLY A 130 -18.61 -22.92 18.81
CA GLY A 130 -18.27 -23.94 17.83
C GLY A 130 -18.93 -23.69 16.46
N VAL A 131 -18.67 -24.57 15.50
CA VAL A 131 -19.19 -24.47 14.11
C VAL A 131 -20.40 -25.37 13.85
N GLY A 132 -20.93 -26.03 14.89
CA GLY A 132 -22.06 -26.95 14.86
C GLY A 132 -23.44 -26.29 14.89
N ALA A 133 -24.51 -27.09 14.90
CA ALA A 133 -25.88 -26.59 14.92
C ALA A 133 -26.24 -25.94 16.28
N ASP A 134 -25.66 -26.45 17.36
CA ASP A 134 -25.84 -26.08 18.78
C ASP A 134 -24.96 -24.91 19.25
N ARG A 135 -24.22 -24.29 18.32
CA ARG A 135 -23.32 -23.16 18.57
C ARG A 135 -24.03 -22.00 19.28
N LYS A 136 -23.32 -21.36 20.21
CA LYS A 136 -23.77 -20.18 20.95
C LYS A 136 -22.76 -19.04 20.78
N VAL A 137 -23.27 -17.81 20.79
CA VAL A 137 -22.44 -16.60 20.80
C VAL A 137 -22.51 -15.98 22.19
N THR A 138 -21.36 -15.76 22.80
CA THR A 138 -21.24 -15.10 24.11
C THR A 138 -20.41 -13.84 23.96
N GLU A 139 -20.92 -12.71 24.44
CA GLU A 139 -20.14 -11.48 24.54
C GLU A 139 -19.20 -11.55 25.74
N LEU A 140 -17.91 -11.27 25.50
CA LEU A 140 -16.86 -11.38 26.51
C LEU A 140 -16.49 -10.00 27.06
N VAL A 141 -16.22 -9.04 26.17
CA VAL A 141 -15.76 -7.68 26.50
C VAL A 141 -16.38 -6.69 25.53
N GLU A 142 -16.77 -5.51 26.04
CA GLU A 142 -17.25 -4.39 25.22
C GLU A 142 -16.43 -3.13 25.52
N GLY A 143 -16.09 -2.36 24.49
CA GLY A 143 -15.44 -1.06 24.59
C GLY A 143 -16.01 -0.07 23.56
N ALA A 144 -15.44 1.13 23.53
CA ALA A 144 -15.67 2.07 22.41
C ALA A 144 -15.15 1.46 21.09
N ALA A 145 -15.60 1.97 19.95
CA ALA A 145 -15.03 1.60 18.65
C ALA A 145 -13.49 1.78 18.68
N GLY A 146 -12.76 0.77 18.20
CA GLY A 146 -11.29 0.70 18.21
C GLY A 146 -10.65 0.43 19.57
N ALA A 147 -11.42 0.41 20.67
CA ALA A 147 -10.86 0.37 22.02
C ALA A 147 -10.54 -1.05 22.51
N VAL A 148 -11.12 -2.09 21.93
CA VAL A 148 -10.85 -3.49 22.29
C VAL A 148 -10.52 -4.32 21.06
N SER A 149 -9.63 -5.28 21.21
CA SER A 149 -9.23 -6.19 20.14
C SER A 149 -8.85 -7.57 20.70
N VAL A 150 -8.53 -8.50 19.80
CA VAL A 150 -8.07 -9.85 20.16
C VAL A 150 -6.82 -10.21 19.36
N VAL A 151 -5.86 -10.85 20.02
CA VAL A 151 -4.65 -11.38 19.40
C VAL A 151 -4.49 -12.88 19.70
N PRO A 152 -4.02 -13.67 18.73
CA PRO A 152 -3.83 -15.12 18.92
C PRO A 152 -2.66 -15.43 19.84
N GLY A 153 -2.75 -16.55 20.54
CA GLY A 153 -1.69 -17.13 21.35
C GLY A 153 -1.51 -18.61 21.06
N ARG A 154 -0.33 -19.14 21.38
CA ARG A 154 0.06 -20.53 21.13
C ARG A 154 -0.90 -21.51 21.80
N GLY A 155 -1.32 -22.54 21.06
CA GLY A 155 -2.16 -23.64 21.53
C GLY A 155 -3.62 -23.22 21.72
N GLY A 156 -4.16 -22.44 20.77
CA GLY A 156 -5.55 -21.96 20.80
C GLY A 156 -5.88 -21.05 21.98
N ARG A 157 -4.92 -20.20 22.39
CA ARG A 157 -5.19 -19.13 23.36
C ARG A 157 -5.62 -17.87 22.62
N ALA A 158 -6.49 -17.09 23.26
CA ALA A 158 -6.84 -15.75 22.78
C ALA A 158 -6.55 -14.72 23.86
N PHE A 159 -5.94 -13.60 23.47
CA PHE A 159 -5.68 -12.50 24.39
C PHE A 159 -6.50 -11.27 24.00
N VAL A 160 -7.31 -10.78 24.93
CA VAL A 160 -8.05 -9.52 24.76
C VAL A 160 -7.13 -8.36 25.13
N THR A 161 -6.98 -7.39 24.22
CA THR A 161 -6.20 -6.17 24.42
C THR A 161 -7.11 -4.95 24.42
N GLY A 162 -6.62 -3.82 24.96
CA GLY A 162 -7.32 -2.55 24.99
C GLY A 162 -8.21 -2.29 26.21
N THR A 163 -9.01 -1.23 26.11
CA THR A 163 -9.85 -0.67 27.18
C THR A 163 -11.33 -0.97 26.94
N GLY A 164 -11.98 -1.54 27.96
CA GLY A 164 -13.34 -2.06 27.83
C GLY A 164 -13.77 -2.82 29.08
N THR A 165 -15.02 -3.23 29.15
CA THR A 165 -15.63 -3.86 30.33
C THR A 165 -15.99 -5.31 30.02
N ALA A 166 -15.56 -6.23 30.88
CA ALA A 166 -15.93 -7.64 30.76
C ALA A 166 -17.42 -7.83 31.09
N LYS A 167 -18.11 -8.68 30.33
CA LYS A 167 -19.55 -8.98 30.53
C LYS A 167 -19.79 -10.21 31.40
N GLY A 168 -18.73 -10.83 31.90
CA GLY A 168 -18.76 -12.01 32.76
C GLY A 168 -17.37 -12.61 32.94
N SER A 169 -17.31 -13.83 33.46
CA SER A 169 -16.06 -14.60 33.51
C SER A 169 -15.59 -14.97 32.10
N LEU A 170 -14.32 -14.70 31.80
CA LEU A 170 -13.73 -15.14 30.54
C LEU A 170 -13.52 -16.67 30.53
N PRO A 171 -13.71 -17.34 29.39
CA PRO A 171 -13.36 -18.75 29.24
C PRO A 171 -11.88 -19.00 29.56
N GLN A 172 -11.52 -20.21 30.02
CA GLN A 172 -10.17 -20.53 30.49
C GLN A 172 -9.06 -20.24 29.46
N ARG A 173 -9.36 -20.36 28.15
CA ARG A 173 -8.42 -20.10 27.05
C ARG A 173 -8.36 -18.63 26.60
N VAL A 174 -9.23 -17.78 27.15
CA VAL A 174 -9.29 -16.35 26.84
C VAL A 174 -8.81 -15.57 28.05
N ARG A 175 -7.78 -14.73 27.86
CA ARG A 175 -7.24 -13.91 28.94
C ARG A 175 -7.15 -12.45 28.51
N ARG A 176 -7.51 -11.54 29.39
CA ARG A 176 -7.27 -10.11 29.18
C ARG A 176 -5.81 -9.75 29.49
N LEU A 177 -5.22 -8.90 28.66
CA LEU A 177 -3.90 -8.30 28.88
C LEU A 177 -4.05 -6.79 29.03
N ASP A 178 -3.35 -6.23 30.01
CA ASP A 178 -3.25 -4.79 30.22
C ASP A 178 -2.23 -4.18 29.25
N VAL A 179 -2.62 -4.09 27.98
CA VAL A 179 -1.85 -3.45 26.89
C VAL A 179 -2.84 -2.79 25.92
N PRO A 180 -2.44 -1.71 25.23
CA PRO A 180 -3.31 -1.08 24.24
C PRO A 180 -3.56 -2.00 23.04
N VAL A 181 -4.62 -1.69 22.28
CA VAL A 181 -4.83 -2.27 20.95
C VAL A 181 -3.62 -1.99 20.05
N GLY A 182 -3.31 -2.91 19.14
CA GLY A 182 -2.12 -2.86 18.29
C GLY A 182 -0.83 -3.38 18.94
N SER A 183 -0.87 -3.83 20.21
CA SER A 183 0.28 -4.48 20.83
C SER A 183 0.54 -5.87 20.25
N GLU A 184 1.79 -6.17 19.92
CA GLU A 184 2.22 -7.52 19.55
C GLU A 184 2.48 -8.33 20.80
N VAL A 185 1.83 -9.49 20.91
CA VAL A 185 1.85 -10.32 22.12
C VAL A 185 2.55 -11.64 21.81
N SER A 186 3.52 -11.99 22.64
CA SER A 186 4.20 -13.30 22.54
C SER A 186 3.19 -14.45 22.65
N GLY A 187 3.48 -15.61 22.04
CA GLY A 187 2.53 -16.74 22.01
C GLY A 187 2.06 -17.27 23.37
N LEU A 188 2.79 -17.03 24.47
CA LEU A 188 2.36 -17.37 25.84
C LEU A 188 1.72 -16.19 26.60
N GLY A 189 1.64 -15.01 25.97
CA GLY A 189 1.17 -13.76 26.56
C GLY A 189 2.02 -13.28 27.73
N ARG A 190 3.32 -13.56 27.73
CA ARG A 190 4.25 -13.18 28.82
C ARG A 190 4.99 -11.87 28.56
N LEU A 191 5.14 -11.53 27.29
CA LEU A 191 5.78 -10.32 26.77
C LEU A 191 4.85 -9.67 25.75
N ALA A 192 4.85 -8.34 25.72
CA ALA A 192 4.18 -7.56 24.69
C ALA A 192 5.09 -6.42 24.18
N ILE A 193 5.14 -6.21 22.87
CA ILE A 193 5.67 -4.99 22.26
C ILE A 193 4.50 -4.00 22.22
N VAL A 194 4.69 -2.83 22.85
CA VAL A 194 3.65 -1.81 22.97
C VAL A 194 3.96 -0.69 21.98
N PRO A 195 3.02 -0.33 21.08
CA PRO A 195 3.19 0.82 20.19
C PRO A 195 3.41 2.09 21.01
N GLN A 196 4.39 2.90 20.63
CA GLN A 196 4.60 4.22 21.22
C GLN A 196 4.11 5.28 20.23
N PRO A 197 2.90 5.84 20.42
CA PRO A 197 2.40 6.90 19.55
C PRO A 197 3.23 8.17 19.71
N ARG A 198 3.38 8.94 18.61
CA ARG A 198 3.93 10.29 18.64
C ARG A 198 2.96 11.23 19.34
N THR A 199 3.46 12.01 20.29
CA THR A 199 2.71 13.13 20.85
C THR A 199 2.95 14.38 20.01
N GLY A 200 2.17 14.54 18.93
CA GLY A 200 2.18 15.73 18.07
C GLY A 200 3.16 15.69 16.89
N ALA A 201 3.01 16.65 15.98
CA ALA A 201 3.92 16.83 14.84
C ALA A 201 5.30 17.30 15.35
N PRO A 202 6.42 16.74 14.88
CA PRO A 202 7.75 17.21 15.29
C PRO A 202 7.94 18.67 14.86
N THR A 203 7.98 19.60 15.82
CA THR A 203 8.06 21.05 15.53
C THR A 203 9.48 21.52 15.21
N SER A 204 10.48 20.63 15.29
CA SER A 204 11.85 20.89 14.86
C SER A 204 12.65 19.61 14.65
N ALA A 205 13.75 19.71 13.90
CA ALA A 205 14.77 18.65 13.80
C ALA A 205 15.36 18.26 15.18
N LYS A 206 15.28 19.14 16.19
CA LYS A 206 15.69 18.84 17.58
C LYS A 206 14.65 18.07 18.39
N GLN A 207 13.36 18.15 18.05
CA GLN A 207 12.33 17.32 18.69
C GLN A 207 12.28 15.91 18.11
N ALA A 208 12.56 15.74 16.81
CA ALA A 208 12.88 14.44 16.25
C ALA A 208 14.06 13.74 16.99
N ALA A 209 14.93 14.52 17.64
CA ALA A 209 16.05 14.05 18.45
C ALA A 209 15.72 13.85 19.96
N ASN A 210 14.45 13.86 20.39
CA ASN A 210 14.10 13.54 21.77
C ASN A 210 14.55 12.09 22.10
N PRO A 211 15.27 11.80 23.20
CA PRO A 211 15.85 10.47 23.46
C PRO A 211 14.82 9.32 23.58
N ALA A 212 13.54 9.65 23.81
CA ALA A 212 12.44 8.68 23.74
C ALA A 212 11.96 8.40 22.30
N GLU A 213 12.17 9.34 21.36
CA GLU A 213 11.85 9.23 19.93
C GLU A 213 13.03 8.73 19.08
N GLN A 214 14.27 8.80 19.58
CA GLN A 214 15.49 8.27 18.94
C GLN A 214 15.55 6.72 18.80
N TRP A 215 14.46 6.00 19.07
CA TRP A 215 14.49 4.53 19.19
C TRP A 215 14.59 3.77 17.87
N LEU A 216 14.33 4.42 16.72
CA LEU A 216 14.52 3.82 15.39
C LEU A 216 15.57 4.49 14.49
N GLU A 217 16.04 5.69 14.84
CA GLU A 217 17.14 6.33 14.08
C GLU A 217 18.44 5.52 14.14
N SER A 218 18.63 4.66 15.13
CA SER A 218 19.79 3.75 15.17
C SER A 218 19.60 2.45 14.38
N THR A 219 18.41 2.15 13.87
CA THR A 219 18.13 0.91 13.12
C THR A 219 18.22 1.10 11.60
N ALA A 220 18.16 2.35 11.14
CA ALA A 220 18.24 2.71 9.73
C ALA A 220 19.20 3.89 9.46
N ARG A 221 20.29 4.01 10.23
CA ARG A 221 21.50 4.54 9.57
C ARG A 221 21.90 3.47 8.57
N SER A 222 21.38 3.62 7.35
CA SER A 222 22.10 3.24 6.14
C SER A 222 23.42 4.00 6.21
N VAL A 223 24.37 3.48 6.99
CA VAL A 223 25.77 3.75 6.73
C VAL A 223 25.93 3.28 5.30
N ALA A 224 26.43 4.15 4.42
CA ALA A 224 26.83 3.73 3.10
C ALA A 224 27.81 2.53 3.26
N GLY A 225 27.32 1.30 3.11
CA GLY A 225 28.04 0.06 3.41
C GLY A 225 27.12 -1.09 3.83
N ASP A 226 27.49 -2.31 3.44
CA ASP A 226 26.78 -3.58 3.69
C ASP A 226 26.77 -4.03 5.18
N GLU A 227 26.98 -3.14 6.15
CA GLU A 227 27.04 -3.50 7.56
C GLU A 227 25.67 -3.41 8.24
N ALA A 228 25.21 -4.53 8.81
CA ALA A 228 23.97 -4.60 9.55
C ALA A 228 24.02 -3.77 10.84
N ALA A 229 23.02 -2.89 11.03
CA ALA A 229 22.88 -2.09 12.25
C ALA A 229 22.24 -2.90 13.40
N PRO A 230 22.62 -2.66 14.68
CA PRO A 230 21.98 -3.29 15.82
C PRO A 230 20.51 -2.85 15.97
N VAL A 231 19.61 -3.83 16.04
CA VAL A 231 18.19 -3.70 16.34
C VAL A 231 17.97 -3.84 17.84
N ARG A 232 17.32 -2.85 18.46
CA ARG A 232 16.87 -2.92 19.86
C ARG A 232 15.35 -3.06 19.94
N LEU A 233 14.87 -4.00 20.72
CA LEU A 233 13.45 -4.26 20.98
C LEU A 233 13.15 -4.07 22.46
N ARG A 234 12.16 -3.23 22.74
CA ARG A 234 11.61 -3.03 24.08
C ARG A 234 10.28 -3.74 24.23
N THR A 235 10.12 -4.48 25.31
CA THR A 235 8.92 -5.29 25.58
C THR A 235 8.48 -5.11 27.03
N ARG A 236 7.17 -5.12 27.27
CA ARG A 236 6.60 -5.15 28.62
C ARG A 236 6.44 -6.61 29.08
N ALA A 237 7.05 -6.95 30.22
CA ALA A 237 6.82 -8.22 30.88
C ALA A 237 5.44 -8.20 31.58
N MET A 238 4.51 -9.02 31.10
CA MET A 238 3.12 -8.97 31.56
C MET A 238 2.92 -9.36 33.02
N ALA A 239 3.83 -10.18 33.58
CA ALA A 239 3.76 -10.60 34.97
C ALA A 239 4.21 -9.53 35.98
N THR A 240 5.10 -8.62 35.57
CA THR A 240 5.75 -7.65 36.48
C THR A 240 5.52 -6.20 36.08
N GLY A 241 5.03 -5.94 34.88
CA GLY A 241 4.92 -4.60 34.28
C GLY A 241 6.26 -3.98 33.87
N LYS A 242 7.40 -4.63 34.14
CA LYS A 242 8.73 -4.09 33.83
C LYS A 242 9.00 -4.09 32.33
N GLN A 243 9.73 -3.07 31.87
CA GLN A 243 10.29 -3.04 30.51
C GLN A 243 11.54 -3.91 30.44
N VAL A 244 11.64 -4.72 29.39
CA VAL A 244 12.78 -5.57 29.07
C VAL A 244 13.25 -5.20 27.69
N GLU A 245 14.55 -4.98 27.55
CA GLU A 245 15.20 -4.62 26.29
C GLU A 245 16.08 -5.76 25.79
N PHE A 246 15.99 -6.04 24.50
CA PHE A 246 16.85 -6.98 23.79
C PHE A 246 17.55 -6.23 22.66
N SER A 247 18.80 -6.56 22.39
CA SER A 247 19.54 -6.03 21.24
C SER A 247 20.10 -7.17 20.43
N PHE A 248 19.97 -7.11 19.10
CA PHE A 248 20.62 -8.04 18.18
C PHE A 248 21.07 -7.32 16.92
N THR A 249 22.15 -7.79 16.31
CA THR A 249 22.58 -7.30 15.00
C THR A 249 22.22 -8.36 13.95
N PRO A 250 21.32 -8.06 12.99
CA PRO A 250 21.02 -8.98 11.88
C PRO A 250 22.30 -9.40 11.16
N GLY A 251 22.34 -10.60 10.58
CA GLY A 251 23.46 -11.05 9.75
C GLY A 251 24.76 -11.43 10.47
N VAL A 252 25.03 -10.94 11.69
CA VAL A 252 26.25 -11.29 12.45
C VAL A 252 26.31 -12.78 12.83
N ARG A 253 25.14 -13.40 13.04
CA ARG A 253 25.00 -14.85 13.17
C ARG A 253 23.94 -15.32 12.19
N ALA A 254 24.38 -15.79 11.02
CA ALA A 254 23.50 -16.42 10.05
C ALA A 254 22.77 -17.61 10.70
N ALA A 255 21.44 -17.65 10.58
CA ALA A 255 20.69 -18.84 10.93
C ALA A 255 21.21 -20.01 10.09
N ARG A 256 21.30 -21.21 10.68
CA ARG A 256 21.84 -22.42 10.01
C ARG A 256 21.18 -22.73 8.66
N ARG A 257 19.95 -22.23 8.47
CA ARG A 257 19.07 -22.47 7.31
C ARG A 257 18.78 -21.20 6.49
N ILE A 258 19.53 -20.11 6.68
CA ILE A 258 19.23 -18.81 6.02
C ILE A 258 19.19 -18.91 4.49
N GLY A 259 19.99 -19.81 3.90
CA GLY A 259 20.01 -20.06 2.45
C GLY A 259 18.74 -20.71 1.90
N GLU A 260 17.89 -21.31 2.75
CA GLU A 260 16.62 -21.90 2.30
C GLU A 260 15.62 -20.82 1.88
N GLY A 261 15.62 -19.67 2.57
CA GLY A 261 14.83 -18.50 2.18
C GLY A 261 15.25 -17.91 0.82
N ALA A 262 16.52 -18.09 0.44
CA ALA A 262 17.07 -17.61 -0.83
C ALA A 262 16.81 -18.55 -2.03
N ARG A 263 16.27 -19.77 -1.82
CA ARG A 263 15.92 -20.68 -2.92
C ARG A 263 14.90 -20.03 -3.86
N ALA A 264 14.92 -20.35 -5.15
CA ALA A 264 13.88 -19.85 -6.06
C ALA A 264 12.48 -20.26 -5.56
N HIS A 265 11.49 -19.40 -5.78
CA HIS A 265 10.10 -19.74 -5.50
C HIS A 265 9.72 -20.99 -6.32
N PRO A 266 8.99 -21.99 -5.79
CA PRO A 266 8.69 -23.23 -6.51
C PRO A 266 8.05 -23.00 -7.89
N LEU A 267 7.29 -21.93 -8.02
CA LEU A 267 6.67 -21.51 -9.28
C LEU A 267 7.64 -20.98 -10.35
N LEU A 268 8.89 -20.69 -9.99
CA LEU A 268 9.93 -20.21 -10.91
C LEU A 268 10.83 -21.35 -11.42
N VAL A 269 10.70 -22.57 -10.88
CA VAL A 269 11.62 -23.70 -11.14
C VAL A 269 11.15 -24.62 -12.28
N THR A 270 10.11 -24.24 -13.03
CA THR A 270 9.59 -25.04 -14.16
C THR A 270 10.31 -24.82 -15.49
N ALA A 271 11.36 -23.99 -15.56
CA ALA A 271 12.29 -23.99 -16.69
C ALA A 271 13.30 -25.15 -16.52
N PRO A 272 13.44 -26.08 -17.47
CA PRO A 272 14.29 -27.26 -17.28
C PRO A 272 15.75 -26.85 -17.09
N GLU A 273 16.33 -27.22 -15.93
CA GLU A 273 17.76 -27.16 -15.68
C GLU A 273 18.49 -28.01 -16.74
N GLN A 274 19.18 -27.36 -17.68
CA GLN A 274 20.21 -28.03 -18.45
C GLN A 274 21.35 -28.39 -17.50
N SER A 275 21.35 -29.64 -17.05
CA SER A 275 22.40 -30.31 -16.29
C SER A 275 23.77 -30.08 -16.95
N ALA A 276 24.60 -29.23 -16.36
CA ALA A 276 26.02 -29.14 -16.68
C ALA A 276 26.79 -30.09 -15.77
N ALA A 277 27.14 -31.26 -16.30
CA ALA A 277 28.06 -32.20 -15.68
C ALA A 277 29.50 -31.64 -15.68
N GLY A 278 30.19 -31.80 -14.53
CA GLY A 278 31.64 -32.05 -14.46
C GLY A 278 32.57 -30.84 -14.55
N GLY A 279 33.07 -30.39 -13.40
CA GLY A 279 34.23 -29.49 -13.35
C GLY A 279 34.57 -29.00 -11.94
N THR A 280 35.28 -29.81 -11.17
CA THR A 280 35.91 -29.40 -9.90
C THR A 280 36.88 -28.24 -10.12
N ARG A 281 36.66 -27.10 -9.46
CA ARG A 281 37.73 -26.20 -8.97
C ARG A 281 37.27 -25.42 -7.74
N SER A 282 38.18 -25.39 -6.78
CA SER A 282 38.11 -24.82 -5.45
C SER A 282 37.98 -23.29 -5.41
N GLY A 283 37.14 -22.80 -4.49
CA GLY A 283 37.36 -21.62 -3.65
C GLY A 283 37.55 -20.27 -4.33
N GLN A 284 36.48 -19.48 -4.43
CA GLN A 284 36.44 -18.04 -4.15
C GLN A 284 34.98 -17.56 -4.20
N ALA A 285 34.60 -16.70 -3.25
CA ALA A 285 33.27 -16.10 -3.16
C ALA A 285 32.96 -15.26 -4.43
N ALA A 286 31.79 -15.46 -5.02
CA ALA A 286 31.20 -14.63 -6.08
C ALA A 286 29.85 -14.16 -5.53
N ASP A 287 29.61 -12.87 -5.30
CA ASP A 287 29.56 -11.75 -6.25
C ASP A 287 28.48 -11.90 -7.33
N GLY A 288 27.73 -10.81 -7.52
CA GLY A 288 26.36 -10.77 -7.99
C GLY A 288 26.05 -11.52 -9.29
N LEU A 289 24.88 -12.14 -9.29
CA LEU A 289 24.26 -12.82 -10.43
C LEU A 289 24.03 -11.84 -11.60
N ARG A 290 25.03 -11.69 -12.46
CA ARG A 290 24.87 -11.17 -13.84
C ARG A 290 24.31 -12.30 -14.71
N VAL A 291 23.00 -12.32 -14.94
CA VAL A 291 22.41 -13.06 -16.06
C VAL A 291 22.30 -12.10 -17.24
N MET A 292 23.25 -12.22 -18.17
CA MET A 292 23.16 -11.58 -19.49
C MET A 292 22.20 -12.41 -20.36
N PRO A 293 21.28 -11.81 -21.14
CA PRO A 293 20.49 -12.56 -22.10
C PRO A 293 21.39 -13.09 -23.21
N ARG A 294 21.32 -14.40 -23.48
CA ARG A 294 21.93 -15.00 -24.68
C ARG A 294 21.18 -14.51 -25.91
N VAL A 295 21.84 -13.68 -26.71
CA VAL A 295 21.42 -13.39 -28.08
C VAL A 295 21.64 -14.66 -28.92
N SER A 296 20.54 -15.25 -29.39
CA SER A 296 20.58 -16.38 -30.32
C SER A 296 21.22 -15.95 -31.64
N ARG A 297 22.45 -16.42 -31.86
CA ARG A 297 23.22 -16.23 -33.10
C ARG A 297 22.66 -17.19 -34.16
N ALA A 298 21.74 -16.72 -34.99
CA ALA A 298 21.30 -17.47 -36.17
C ALA A 298 22.46 -17.60 -37.16
N GLY A 299 22.75 -18.84 -37.56
CA GLY A 299 23.91 -19.21 -38.35
C GLY A 299 23.87 -18.68 -39.79
N SER A 300 25.06 -18.33 -40.27
CA SER A 300 25.37 -18.03 -41.66
C SER A 300 24.94 -19.16 -42.60
N ARG A 301 24.15 -18.82 -43.63
CA ARG A 301 24.25 -19.46 -44.94
C ARG A 301 24.32 -18.37 -46.01
N VAL A 302 25.40 -18.44 -46.78
CA VAL A 302 25.72 -17.57 -47.90
C VAL A 302 24.90 -18.02 -49.12
N GLY A 303 24.25 -17.08 -49.80
CA GLY A 303 23.57 -17.27 -51.09
C GLY A 303 23.11 -15.92 -51.63
N ALA A 304 23.52 -15.57 -52.84
CA ALA A 304 23.70 -14.22 -53.34
C ALA A 304 22.47 -13.51 -53.95
N ALA A 305 22.63 -12.18 -54.05
CA ALA A 305 22.16 -11.25 -55.09
C ALA A 305 20.80 -10.51 -54.95
N ALA A 306 20.97 -9.22 -54.62
CA ALA A 306 20.47 -8.03 -55.32
C ALA A 306 18.98 -7.64 -55.30
N GLY A 307 18.71 -6.52 -54.60
CA GLY A 307 17.96 -5.40 -55.18
C GLY A 307 16.55 -5.14 -54.65
N ALA A 308 16.41 -4.28 -53.63
CA ALA A 308 15.51 -3.12 -53.64
C ALA A 308 15.53 -2.41 -52.28
N VAL A 309 15.47 -1.09 -52.36
CA VAL A 309 15.67 -0.08 -51.31
C VAL A 309 14.63 -0.20 -50.20
N GLY A 310 15.06 -0.64 -49.02
CA GLY A 310 14.32 -0.46 -47.77
C GLY A 310 15.04 0.57 -46.92
N LEU A 311 14.34 1.66 -46.57
CA LEU A 311 14.75 2.59 -45.51
C LEU A 311 15.17 1.76 -44.29
N ARG A 312 16.47 1.68 -44.04
CA ARG A 312 16.98 1.13 -42.80
C ARG A 312 16.49 2.05 -41.69
N ALA A 313 15.50 1.61 -40.94
CA ALA A 313 15.32 2.06 -39.57
C ALA A 313 16.71 2.00 -38.93
N ALA A 314 17.23 3.14 -38.48
CA ALA A 314 18.39 3.14 -37.62
C ALA A 314 18.10 2.14 -36.52
N SER A 315 18.98 1.15 -36.36
CA SER A 315 18.78 0.06 -35.42
C SER A 315 18.42 0.64 -34.06
N GLU A 316 17.24 0.29 -33.54
CA GLU A 316 16.82 0.57 -32.15
C GLU A 316 17.85 0.06 -31.12
N SER A 317 18.85 -0.74 -31.54
CA SER A 317 19.88 -1.33 -30.68
C SER A 317 20.94 -0.37 -30.12
N THR A 318 20.90 0.93 -30.41
CA THR A 318 21.86 1.91 -29.85
C THR A 318 21.21 3.05 -29.07
N THR A 319 19.88 3.06 -28.95
CA THR A 319 19.17 4.06 -28.15
C THR A 319 18.48 3.37 -26.98
N PRO A 320 18.56 3.92 -25.76
CA PRO A 320 17.80 3.41 -24.62
C PRO A 320 16.30 3.76 -24.69
N VAL A 321 15.85 4.46 -25.74
CA VAL A 321 14.47 4.93 -25.89
C VAL A 321 13.58 3.89 -26.58
N ASP A 322 12.50 3.50 -25.90
CA ASP A 322 11.46 2.62 -26.44
C ASP A 322 10.50 3.39 -27.38
N ALA A 323 10.73 3.33 -28.69
CA ALA A 323 9.91 4.04 -29.68
C ALA A 323 8.43 3.59 -29.67
N ALA A 324 8.19 2.30 -29.41
CA ALA A 324 6.86 1.69 -29.34
C ALA A 324 6.08 2.02 -28.07
N ALA A 325 6.69 2.67 -27.07
CA ALA A 325 6.02 2.92 -25.80
C ALA A 325 4.78 3.82 -25.94
N THR A 326 3.72 3.51 -25.20
CA THR A 326 2.47 4.29 -25.17
C THR A 326 2.62 5.62 -24.46
N CYS A 327 3.44 5.67 -23.41
CA CYS A 327 3.60 6.88 -22.61
C CYS A 327 4.33 7.99 -23.38
N ALA A 328 3.91 9.24 -23.17
CA ALA A 328 4.35 10.37 -23.99
C ALA A 328 5.81 10.77 -23.79
N VAL A 329 6.35 10.61 -22.58
CA VAL A 329 7.72 10.99 -22.25
C VAL A 329 8.55 9.74 -21.97
N SER A 330 9.59 9.54 -22.77
CA SER A 330 10.44 8.35 -22.68
C SER A 330 11.08 8.22 -21.30
N ARG A 331 11.09 7.00 -20.76
CA ARG A 331 11.66 6.71 -19.44
C ARG A 331 13.19 6.80 -19.40
N ASN A 332 13.87 6.28 -20.42
CA ASN A 332 15.34 6.14 -20.40
C ASN A 332 16.04 7.09 -21.38
N ASP A 333 15.43 8.23 -21.72
CA ASP A 333 16.04 9.20 -22.62
C ASP A 333 17.19 9.95 -21.92
N VAL A 334 18.42 9.70 -22.36
CA VAL A 334 19.62 10.36 -21.85
C VAL A 334 19.65 11.86 -22.16
N GLY A 335 18.88 12.32 -23.17
CA GLY A 335 18.73 13.73 -23.51
C GLY A 335 17.72 14.47 -22.63
N SER A 336 16.95 13.76 -21.80
CA SER A 336 15.88 14.33 -20.97
C SER A 336 15.90 13.70 -19.57
N GLN A 337 16.88 14.11 -18.77
CA GLN A 337 17.01 13.73 -17.36
C GLN A 337 16.30 14.75 -16.46
N VAL A 338 15.76 14.27 -15.34
CA VAL A 338 14.90 15.02 -14.44
C VAL A 338 15.58 15.23 -13.11
N TYR A 339 15.58 16.47 -12.63
CA TYR A 339 16.10 16.84 -11.32
C TYR A 339 15.23 16.28 -10.20
N GLN A 340 15.82 15.56 -9.25
CA GLN A 340 15.14 15.13 -8.04
C GLN A 340 15.16 16.26 -7.00
N PRO A 341 14.00 16.89 -6.71
CA PRO A 341 13.94 17.90 -5.67
C PRO A 341 14.16 17.32 -4.26
N THR A 342 14.60 18.16 -3.33
CA THR A 342 14.51 17.88 -1.89
C THR A 342 13.05 17.99 -1.42
N MET A 343 12.71 17.41 -0.26
CA MET A 343 11.36 17.54 0.29
C MET A 343 11.01 19.01 0.56
N ARG A 344 11.99 19.83 0.97
CA ARG A 344 11.86 21.29 1.12
C ARG A 344 11.49 22.01 -0.17
N GLN A 345 12.07 21.60 -1.30
CA GLN A 345 11.75 22.21 -2.59
C GLN A 345 10.33 21.84 -3.03
N VAL A 346 9.90 20.60 -2.76
CA VAL A 346 8.52 20.16 -3.00
C VAL A 346 7.53 20.91 -2.11
N GLU A 347 7.82 21.04 -0.81
CA GLU A 347 7.04 21.85 0.15
C GLU A 347 6.88 23.29 -0.34
N TRP A 348 8.00 23.96 -0.67
CA TRP A 348 7.96 25.32 -1.21
C TRP A 348 7.11 25.40 -2.48
N ALA A 349 7.24 24.45 -3.42
CA ALA A 349 6.47 24.47 -4.65
C ALA A 349 4.98 24.25 -4.39
N ALA A 350 4.61 23.37 -3.46
CA ALA A 350 3.23 23.16 -3.02
C ALA A 350 2.65 24.44 -2.39
N ASP A 351 3.40 25.10 -1.50
CA ASP A 351 3.02 26.39 -0.88
C ASP A 351 2.76 27.45 -1.94
N GLN A 352 3.63 27.56 -2.95
CA GLN A 352 3.45 28.52 -4.04
C GLN A 352 2.29 28.14 -4.97
N ALA A 353 2.07 26.85 -5.21
CA ALA A 353 1.02 26.36 -6.10
C ALA A 353 -0.37 26.71 -5.58
N VAL A 354 -0.65 26.44 -4.30
CA VAL A 354 -1.98 26.67 -3.69
C VAL A 354 -2.38 28.15 -3.62
N VAL A 355 -1.44 29.07 -3.83
CA VAL A 355 -1.68 30.52 -3.85
C VAL A 355 -1.52 31.14 -5.24
N GLY A 356 -1.28 30.34 -6.29
CA GLY A 356 -1.19 30.88 -7.64
C GLY A 356 0.14 31.60 -7.95
N ASN A 357 1.22 31.31 -7.21
CA ASN A 357 2.49 32.04 -7.33
C ASN A 357 3.61 31.28 -8.07
N LEU A 358 3.30 30.15 -8.72
CA LEU A 358 4.25 29.45 -9.60
C LEU A 358 4.30 30.10 -11.00
N THR A 359 4.57 31.41 -11.03
CA THR A 359 4.61 32.26 -12.23
C THR A 359 6.01 32.52 -12.80
N MET A 360 7.06 32.07 -12.12
CA MET A 360 8.43 32.19 -12.59
C MET A 360 8.62 31.59 -13.99
N THR A 361 9.28 32.34 -14.87
CA THR A 361 9.51 31.93 -16.27
C THR A 361 10.70 30.99 -16.36
N ARG A 362 10.48 29.83 -16.97
CA ARG A 362 11.50 28.92 -17.48
C ARG A 362 11.91 29.38 -18.87
N PRO A 363 13.20 29.62 -19.14
CA PRO A 363 13.66 29.92 -20.49
C PRO A 363 13.40 28.74 -21.43
N ALA A 364 13.47 28.99 -22.74
CA ALA A 364 13.42 27.92 -23.72
C ALA A 364 14.51 26.86 -23.42
N ASN A 365 14.14 25.59 -23.58
CA ASN A 365 14.98 24.43 -23.31
C ASN A 365 15.52 24.36 -21.86
N TRP A 366 14.76 24.87 -20.87
CA TRP A 366 15.13 24.79 -19.46
C TRP A 366 15.43 23.34 -19.04
N LYS A 367 16.65 23.09 -18.55
CA LYS A 367 17.16 21.76 -18.18
C LYS A 367 17.02 20.70 -19.29
N TYR A 368 17.28 21.06 -20.54
CA TYR A 368 17.17 20.17 -21.70
C TYR A 368 15.76 19.62 -21.93
N SER A 369 14.74 20.36 -21.48
CA SER A 369 13.34 19.95 -21.65
C SER A 369 12.90 19.88 -23.11
N GLY A 370 13.61 20.49 -24.05
CA GLY A 370 13.21 20.58 -25.46
C GLY A 370 11.96 21.44 -25.69
N MET A 371 11.53 22.21 -24.70
CA MET A 371 10.30 23.02 -24.74
C MET A 371 10.57 24.50 -25.04
N PRO A 372 9.57 25.26 -25.53
CA PRO A 372 9.63 26.73 -25.56
C PRO A 372 9.68 27.32 -24.14
N SER A 373 9.83 28.64 -24.03
CA SER A 373 9.73 29.34 -22.74
C SER A 373 8.33 29.20 -22.16
N TYR A 374 8.23 28.92 -20.85
CA TYR A 374 6.94 28.72 -20.17
C TYR A 374 7.01 29.10 -18.70
N SER A 375 5.87 29.20 -18.01
CA SER A 375 5.82 29.16 -16.55
C SER A 375 4.88 28.04 -16.10
N PRO A 376 5.14 27.36 -14.97
CA PRO A 376 4.30 26.28 -14.45
C PRO A 376 2.80 26.64 -14.40
N GLN A 377 2.43 27.76 -13.78
CA GLN A 377 1.03 28.21 -13.73
C GLN A 377 0.57 29.04 -14.93
N GLY A 378 1.48 29.35 -15.87
CA GLY A 378 1.07 29.76 -17.22
C GLY A 378 0.56 28.55 -18.03
N LEU A 379 1.20 27.39 -17.89
CA LEU A 379 0.76 26.14 -18.52
C LEU A 379 -0.44 25.52 -17.81
N PHE A 380 -0.46 25.57 -16.47
CA PHE A 380 -1.49 25.00 -15.62
C PHE A 380 -2.06 26.07 -14.66
N PRO A 381 -2.92 26.98 -15.14
CA PRO A 381 -3.52 28.01 -14.30
C PRO A 381 -4.28 27.42 -13.11
N LEU A 382 -4.16 28.04 -11.93
CA LEU A 382 -4.83 27.59 -10.71
C LEU A 382 -6.35 27.65 -10.87
N LYS A 383 -7.02 26.51 -10.69
CA LYS A 383 -8.48 26.43 -10.71
C LYS A 383 -9.11 26.97 -9.42
N THR A 384 -10.37 27.38 -9.51
CA THR A 384 -11.15 27.85 -8.36
C THR A 384 -11.63 26.68 -7.50
N VAL A 385 -11.35 26.75 -6.19
CA VAL A 385 -11.91 25.83 -5.19
C VAL A 385 -13.29 26.33 -4.77
N GLN A 386 -14.33 25.53 -4.95
CA GLN A 386 -15.68 25.92 -4.51
C GLN A 386 -15.84 25.75 -3.00
N GLY A 387 -16.48 26.71 -2.33
CA GLY A 387 -16.79 26.64 -0.90
C GLY A 387 -18.21 27.12 -0.60
N PRO A 388 -18.76 26.79 0.59
CA PRO A 388 -20.09 27.26 1.00
C PRO A 388 -20.17 28.79 1.12
N ASN A 389 -19.04 29.45 1.37
CA ASN A 389 -18.93 30.90 1.58
C ASN A 389 -18.18 31.62 0.43
N GLY A 390 -18.15 31.02 -0.77
CA GLY A 390 -17.40 31.50 -1.91
C GLY A 390 -16.10 30.72 -2.18
N PRO A 391 -15.24 31.21 -3.10
CA PRO A 391 -13.98 30.56 -3.43
C PRO A 391 -13.07 30.34 -2.22
N GLY A 392 -12.52 29.14 -2.10
CA GLY A 392 -11.59 28.76 -1.04
C GLY A 392 -10.17 28.49 -1.54
N ARG A 393 -9.39 27.79 -0.71
CA ARG A 393 -8.03 27.36 -1.01
C ARG A 393 -7.82 25.92 -0.54
N VAL A 394 -6.99 25.17 -1.26
CA VAL A 394 -6.54 23.85 -0.80
C VAL A 394 -5.57 24.03 0.37
N PRO A 395 -5.80 23.39 1.53
CA PRO A 395 -4.81 23.32 2.60
C PRO A 395 -3.57 22.61 2.05
N VAL A 396 -2.40 23.25 2.13
CA VAL A 396 -1.18 22.71 1.52
C VAL A 396 -0.81 21.32 2.06
N GLN A 397 -1.18 21.04 3.32
CA GLN A 397 -0.99 19.74 3.97
C GLN A 397 -1.75 18.62 3.26
N ILE A 398 -2.93 18.90 2.68
CA ILE A 398 -3.67 17.93 1.87
C ILE A 398 -2.89 17.65 0.58
N LEU A 399 -2.43 18.69 -0.12
CA LEU A 399 -1.63 18.51 -1.33
C LEU A 399 -0.36 17.71 -1.01
N LEU A 400 0.37 18.06 0.03
CA LEU A 400 1.57 17.33 0.47
C LEU A 400 1.27 15.88 0.87
N GLY A 401 0.13 15.62 1.49
CA GLY A 401 -0.37 14.27 1.75
C GLY A 401 -0.58 13.47 0.48
N ILE A 402 -1.16 14.06 -0.56
CA ILE A 402 -1.26 13.44 -1.90
C ILE A 402 0.14 13.15 -2.43
N LEU A 403 1.03 14.15 -2.50
CA LEU A 403 2.39 13.99 -3.04
C LEU A 403 3.19 12.88 -2.33
N ALA A 404 3.01 12.74 -1.02
CA ALA A 404 3.64 11.68 -0.24
C ALA A 404 3.12 10.28 -0.61
N GLN A 405 1.82 10.13 -0.85
CA GLN A 405 1.23 8.84 -1.20
C GLN A 405 1.38 8.48 -2.68
N GLU A 406 1.50 9.47 -3.56
CA GLU A 406 1.73 9.23 -4.99
C GLU A 406 3.17 8.79 -5.28
N SER A 407 4.16 9.47 -4.69
CA SER A 407 5.55 9.22 -5.09
C SER A 407 6.59 9.30 -3.99
N ASN A 408 6.18 9.46 -2.72
CA ASN A 408 7.10 9.81 -1.63
C ASN A 408 7.87 11.12 -1.93
N LEU A 409 7.19 12.09 -2.55
CA LEU A 409 7.73 13.40 -2.94
C LEU A 409 8.82 13.33 -4.05
N TRP A 410 8.89 12.22 -4.80
CA TRP A 410 9.85 12.02 -5.88
C TRP A 410 9.34 12.48 -7.25
N GLN A 411 10.19 13.17 -8.00
CA GLN A 411 9.94 13.55 -9.40
C GLN A 411 10.78 12.69 -10.36
N ALA A 412 12.01 12.36 -9.96
CA ALA A 412 12.88 11.44 -10.69
C ALA A 412 12.77 10.03 -10.10
N SER A 413 13.31 9.04 -10.81
CA SER A 413 13.35 7.66 -10.35
C SER A 413 13.94 7.55 -8.94
N ASN A 414 13.49 6.56 -8.18
CA ASN A 414 13.98 6.25 -6.82
C ASN A 414 15.50 5.95 -6.73
N HIS A 415 16.21 5.87 -7.86
CA HIS A 415 17.66 5.74 -7.93
C HIS A 415 18.40 7.09 -7.92
N ALA A 416 17.70 8.21 -8.09
CA ALA A 416 18.29 9.54 -8.02
C ALA A 416 18.19 10.10 -6.60
N ALA A 417 19.34 10.48 -6.01
CA ALA A 417 19.34 11.17 -4.73
C ALA A 417 18.83 12.62 -4.90
N PRO A 418 18.26 13.24 -3.85
CA PRO A 418 17.92 14.67 -3.89
C PRO A 418 19.12 15.53 -4.30
N GLY A 419 18.91 16.43 -5.27
CA GLY A 419 19.97 17.24 -5.86
C GLY A 419 20.56 16.69 -7.16
N GLU A 420 20.37 15.40 -7.44
CA GLU A 420 20.85 14.75 -8.67
C GLU A 420 19.78 14.75 -9.76
N THR A 421 20.20 14.39 -10.98
CA THR A 421 19.29 14.13 -12.09
C THR A 421 19.26 12.64 -12.43
N GLY A 422 18.08 12.14 -12.81
CA GLY A 422 17.92 10.77 -13.28
C GLY A 422 16.76 10.64 -14.27
N ASN A 423 16.35 9.41 -14.55
CA ASN A 423 15.15 9.17 -15.35
C ASN A 423 13.90 9.78 -14.69
N PRO A 424 12.89 10.24 -15.45
CA PRO A 424 11.61 10.63 -14.87
C PRO A 424 11.03 9.49 -14.01
N LEU A 425 10.42 9.85 -12.88
CA LEU A 425 9.57 8.90 -12.18
C LEU A 425 8.32 8.68 -13.02
N VAL A 426 8.13 7.44 -13.44
CA VAL A 426 6.96 7.00 -14.18
C VAL A 426 6.45 5.70 -13.58
N GLY A 427 5.13 5.56 -13.50
CA GLY A 427 4.42 4.36 -13.06
C GLY A 427 4.67 3.17 -13.98
N ASN A 428 3.65 2.34 -14.23
CA ASN A 428 3.80 1.14 -15.06
C ASN A 428 4.05 1.48 -16.55
N PHE A 429 5.28 1.88 -16.91
CA PHE A 429 5.65 2.35 -18.25
C PHE A 429 5.57 1.27 -19.34
N TYR A 430 5.83 0.02 -18.95
CA TYR A 430 5.84 -1.13 -19.86
C TYR A 430 4.50 -1.91 -19.85
N GLY A 431 3.50 -1.43 -19.09
CA GLY A 431 2.22 -2.09 -18.88
C GLY A 431 2.34 -3.57 -18.50
N ARG A 432 3.27 -3.84 -17.58
CA ARG A 432 3.47 -5.19 -17.07
C ARG A 432 2.30 -5.58 -16.18
N ASP A 433 1.77 -6.77 -16.37
CA ASP A 433 0.82 -7.36 -15.44
C ASP A 433 1.55 -7.84 -14.17
N THR A 434 1.37 -7.11 -13.08
CA THR A 434 1.96 -7.45 -11.77
C THR A 434 1.05 -8.40 -10.96
N SER A 435 -0.11 -8.73 -11.51
CA SER A 435 -1.16 -9.58 -10.93
C SER A 435 -1.34 -10.92 -11.65
N ILE A 436 -0.37 -11.34 -12.47
CA ILE A 436 -0.40 -12.64 -13.17
C ILE A 436 -0.86 -13.77 -12.23
N SER A 437 -1.80 -14.59 -12.67
CA SER A 437 -2.31 -15.73 -11.90
C SER A 437 -1.30 -16.89 -11.82
N LEU A 438 -1.64 -17.94 -11.08
CA LEU A 438 -0.81 -19.14 -11.05
C LEU A 438 -0.89 -19.89 -12.39
N GLU A 439 -2.09 -19.95 -12.94
CA GLU A 439 -2.41 -20.58 -14.21
C GLU A 439 -1.63 -19.92 -15.35
N GLU A 440 -1.64 -18.59 -15.40
CA GLU A 440 -0.90 -17.82 -16.41
C GLU A 440 0.61 -17.98 -16.31
N LEU A 441 1.15 -18.04 -15.09
CA LEU A 441 2.57 -18.29 -14.87
C LEU A 441 2.98 -19.69 -15.36
N ILE A 442 2.11 -20.69 -15.17
CA ILE A 442 2.33 -22.06 -15.68
C ILE A 442 2.28 -22.07 -17.22
N ASP A 443 1.38 -21.28 -17.81
CA ASP A 443 1.26 -21.12 -19.27
C ASP A 443 2.39 -20.25 -19.88
N GLY A 444 3.34 -19.82 -19.05
CA GLY A 444 4.56 -19.15 -19.49
C GLY A 444 4.48 -17.62 -19.53
N LYS A 445 3.38 -17.01 -19.08
CA LYS A 445 3.34 -15.56 -18.86
C LYS A 445 4.24 -15.18 -17.69
N THR A 446 4.89 -14.04 -17.78
CA THR A 446 5.72 -13.50 -16.70
C THR A 446 5.34 -12.07 -16.38
N GLU A 447 5.62 -11.63 -15.15
CA GLU A 447 5.50 -10.21 -14.75
C GLU A 447 6.43 -9.27 -15.55
N TRP A 448 7.30 -9.84 -16.40
CA TRP A 448 8.24 -9.12 -17.27
C TRP A 448 7.72 -8.96 -18.70
N ASP A 449 6.58 -9.58 -19.03
CA ASP A 449 5.95 -9.43 -20.33
C ASP A 449 5.50 -7.98 -20.50
N ILE A 450 5.88 -7.38 -21.63
CA ILE A 450 5.60 -5.97 -21.93
C ILE A 450 4.29 -5.92 -22.71
N ASP A 451 3.31 -5.20 -22.17
CA ASP A 451 2.14 -4.75 -22.91
C ASP A 451 2.02 -3.22 -22.82
N PHE A 452 2.54 -2.52 -23.83
CA PHE A 452 2.46 -1.07 -23.84
C PHE A 452 1.01 -0.54 -23.86
N ALA A 453 0.01 -1.31 -24.31
CA ALA A 453 -1.38 -0.87 -24.27
C ALA A 453 -1.88 -0.68 -22.82
N ASP A 454 -1.38 -1.50 -21.90
CA ASP A 454 -1.71 -1.45 -20.47
C ASP A 454 -0.80 -0.53 -19.65
N ALA A 455 0.07 0.23 -20.31
CA ALA A 455 0.97 1.15 -19.62
C ALA A 455 0.20 2.28 -18.91
N ASP A 456 0.35 2.39 -17.60
CA ASP A 456 -0.37 3.37 -16.77
C ASP A 456 0.00 4.83 -17.11
N CYS A 457 1.30 5.08 -17.35
CA CYS A 457 1.84 6.39 -17.70
C CYS A 457 1.64 7.50 -16.64
N GLY A 458 1.60 7.16 -15.35
CA GLY A 458 1.62 8.14 -14.25
C GLY A 458 3.00 8.79 -14.08
N TYR A 459 3.10 10.12 -14.12
CA TYR A 459 4.39 10.82 -14.06
C TYR A 459 4.59 11.72 -12.83
N GLY A 460 5.81 11.72 -12.31
CA GLY A 460 6.35 12.72 -11.38
C GLY A 460 5.73 12.71 -9.98
N VAL A 461 5.87 13.83 -9.26
CA VAL A 461 5.50 13.94 -7.83
C VAL A 461 4.03 13.64 -7.56
N THR A 462 3.14 13.97 -8.50
CA THR A 462 1.69 13.79 -8.35
C THR A 462 1.15 12.56 -9.10
N GLN A 463 2.03 11.76 -9.74
CA GLN A 463 1.69 10.59 -10.58
C GLN A 463 0.54 10.87 -11.58
N ILE A 464 0.62 11.96 -12.34
CA ILE A 464 -0.43 12.30 -13.32
C ILE A 464 -0.44 11.28 -14.47
N THR A 465 -1.58 10.63 -14.68
CA THR A 465 -1.84 9.66 -15.75
C THR A 465 -2.67 10.29 -16.89
N ASP A 466 -3.73 11.04 -16.55
CA ASP A 466 -4.66 11.61 -17.51
C ASP A 466 -3.97 12.53 -18.53
N GLY A 467 -4.13 12.18 -19.79
CA GLY A 467 -3.57 12.86 -20.95
C GLY A 467 -2.07 12.67 -21.13
N MET A 468 -1.43 11.74 -20.41
CA MET A 468 0.02 11.46 -20.50
C MET A 468 0.40 10.34 -21.47
N ARG A 469 -0.58 9.72 -22.12
CA ARG A 469 -0.37 8.82 -23.26
C ARG A 469 -0.15 9.62 -24.55
N LYS A 470 0.64 9.07 -25.49
CA LYS A 470 0.75 9.65 -26.84
C LYS A 470 -0.65 9.67 -27.48
N LEU A 471 -0.96 10.71 -28.26
CA LEU A 471 -2.30 10.90 -28.85
C LEU A 471 -2.84 9.66 -29.59
N MET A 472 -1.98 8.94 -30.31
CA MET A 472 -2.36 7.73 -31.06
C MET A 472 -2.69 6.52 -30.16
N TYR A 473 -2.35 6.59 -28.89
CA TYR A 473 -2.50 5.53 -27.89
C TYR A 473 -3.31 5.96 -26.65
N GLY A 474 -4.06 7.07 -26.75
CA GLY A 474 -4.99 7.48 -25.69
C GLY A 474 -5.96 6.34 -25.36
N ARG A 475 -6.24 6.13 -24.07
CA ARG A 475 -7.06 5.02 -23.58
C ARG A 475 -8.46 5.09 -24.20
N LEU A 476 -9.01 3.94 -24.64
CA LEU A 476 -10.42 3.87 -24.99
C LEU A 476 -11.25 3.99 -23.70
N LEU A 477 -12.13 4.98 -23.66
CA LEU A 477 -13.07 5.18 -22.57
C LEU A 477 -14.28 4.26 -22.77
N PRO A 478 -15.04 3.92 -21.70
CA PRO A 478 -16.20 3.02 -21.79
C PRO A 478 -17.29 3.47 -22.78
N ASP A 479 -17.32 4.74 -23.16
CA ASP A 479 -18.24 5.31 -24.14
C ASP A 479 -17.73 5.21 -25.61
N GLY A 480 -16.59 4.55 -25.82
CA GLY A 480 -15.94 4.40 -27.13
C GLY A 480 -15.14 5.62 -27.59
N SER A 481 -15.10 6.69 -26.80
CA SER A 481 -14.21 7.83 -27.06
C SER A 481 -12.77 7.50 -26.63
N ARG A 482 -11.81 8.33 -27.04
CA ARG A 482 -10.42 8.22 -26.60
C ARG A 482 -10.10 9.34 -25.61
N GLU A 483 -9.34 8.98 -24.59
CA GLU A 483 -8.70 9.93 -23.69
C GLU A 483 -8.03 11.06 -24.47
N ILE A 484 -8.30 12.30 -24.05
CA ILE A 484 -7.74 13.49 -24.69
C ILE A 484 -6.33 13.70 -24.14
N ALA A 485 -5.33 13.51 -25.01
CA ALA A 485 -3.94 13.77 -24.67
C ALA A 485 -3.71 15.25 -24.32
N LEU A 486 -2.91 15.50 -23.29
CA LEU A 486 -2.32 16.82 -23.08
C LEU A 486 -1.45 17.19 -24.29
N SER A 487 -1.33 18.49 -24.57
CA SER A 487 -0.38 18.96 -25.60
C SER A 487 1.05 18.47 -25.27
N PRO A 488 1.91 18.22 -26.27
CA PRO A 488 3.28 17.73 -26.04
C PRO A 488 4.08 18.54 -25.01
N ASP A 489 3.98 19.87 -25.03
CA ASP A 489 4.66 20.74 -24.06
C ASP A 489 4.15 20.52 -22.63
N ARG A 490 2.83 20.33 -22.44
CA ARG A 490 2.25 20.01 -21.13
C ARG A 490 2.68 18.63 -20.64
N GLN A 491 2.74 17.63 -21.52
CA GLN A 491 3.25 16.30 -21.17
C GLN A 491 4.72 16.37 -20.72
N ARG A 492 5.57 17.06 -21.48
CA ARG A 492 6.98 17.26 -21.11
C ARG A 492 7.13 18.07 -19.82
N ALA A 493 6.32 19.12 -19.61
CA ALA A 493 6.34 19.88 -18.36
C ALA A 493 6.00 19.00 -17.14
N VAL A 494 4.95 18.19 -17.24
CA VAL A 494 4.51 17.27 -16.18
C VAL A 494 5.61 16.25 -15.84
N ALA A 495 6.29 15.71 -16.84
CA ALA A 495 7.32 14.69 -16.62
C ALA A 495 8.68 15.26 -16.15
N LEU A 496 9.05 16.46 -16.60
CA LEU A 496 10.42 16.98 -16.46
C LEU A 496 10.56 18.13 -15.46
N ASP A 497 9.47 18.77 -15.03
CA ASP A 497 9.47 19.89 -14.08
C ASP A 497 8.53 19.64 -12.90
N TYR A 498 9.10 19.35 -11.73
CA TYR A 498 8.33 19.09 -10.51
C TYR A 498 7.36 20.22 -10.13
N THR A 499 7.67 21.48 -10.48
CA THR A 499 6.78 22.61 -10.18
C THR A 499 5.57 22.65 -11.12
N ALA A 500 5.75 22.28 -12.38
CA ALA A 500 4.65 22.14 -13.34
C ALA A 500 3.79 20.90 -13.03
N ASN A 501 4.43 19.80 -12.63
CA ASN A 501 3.78 18.60 -12.16
C ASN A 501 2.86 18.89 -10.95
N ILE A 502 3.39 19.55 -9.91
CA ILE A 502 2.61 19.96 -8.73
C ILE A 502 1.44 20.88 -9.08
N ALA A 503 1.65 21.87 -9.98
CA ALA A 503 0.57 22.76 -10.42
C ALA A 503 -0.54 22.02 -11.18
N ALA A 504 -0.18 21.04 -12.02
CA ALA A 504 -1.13 20.20 -12.73
C ALA A 504 -1.90 19.26 -11.79
N GLY A 505 -1.20 18.58 -10.87
CA GLY A 505 -1.83 17.67 -9.91
C GLY A 505 -2.73 18.39 -8.90
N LEU A 506 -2.36 19.60 -8.49
CA LEU A 506 -3.24 20.47 -7.69
C LEU A 506 -4.57 20.73 -8.40
N ASN A 507 -4.56 20.99 -9.71
CA ASN A 507 -5.80 21.20 -10.46
C ASN A 507 -6.67 19.94 -10.52
N ILE A 508 -6.09 18.74 -10.60
CA ILE A 508 -6.83 17.47 -10.52
C ILE A 508 -7.50 17.36 -9.14
N LEU A 509 -6.78 17.63 -8.05
CA LEU A 509 -7.34 17.63 -6.70
C LEU A 509 -8.51 18.62 -6.55
N ILE A 510 -8.38 19.82 -7.12
CA ILE A 510 -9.45 20.83 -7.13
C ILE A 510 -10.67 20.34 -7.94
N ASP A 511 -10.45 19.68 -9.07
CA ASP A 511 -11.55 19.08 -9.84
C ASP A 511 -12.28 18.01 -9.03
N LYS A 512 -11.56 17.11 -8.35
CA LYS A 512 -12.18 16.07 -7.51
C LYS A 512 -12.97 16.66 -6.35
N TRP A 513 -12.45 17.71 -5.71
CA TRP A 513 -13.19 18.46 -4.69
C TRP A 513 -14.49 19.06 -5.25
N ASN A 514 -14.42 19.75 -6.38
CA ASN A 514 -15.60 20.36 -7.00
C ASN A 514 -16.62 19.31 -7.46
N GLN A 515 -16.17 18.18 -8.02
CA GLN A 515 -17.02 17.06 -8.45
C GLN A 515 -17.76 16.40 -7.27
N THR A 516 -17.01 16.00 -6.23
CA THR A 516 -17.59 15.35 -5.04
C THR A 516 -18.55 16.28 -4.30
N ARG A 517 -18.19 17.56 -4.16
CA ARG A 517 -19.06 18.58 -3.58
C ARG A 517 -20.35 18.78 -4.38
N ALA A 518 -20.26 18.91 -5.72
CA ALA A 518 -21.44 19.08 -6.58
C ALA A 518 -22.40 17.88 -6.49
N ALA A 519 -21.88 16.69 -6.19
CA ALA A 519 -22.66 15.48 -5.98
C ALA A 519 -23.19 15.31 -4.54
N GLY A 520 -22.98 16.29 -3.66
CA GLY A 520 -23.43 16.25 -2.26
C GLY A 520 -22.57 15.37 -1.34
N LEU A 521 -21.41 14.89 -1.79
CA LEU A 521 -20.43 14.20 -0.95
C LEU A 521 -19.62 15.22 -0.15
N VAL A 522 -20.27 15.81 0.85
CA VAL A 522 -19.71 16.84 1.73
C VAL A 522 -19.51 16.25 3.13
N HIS A 523 -18.31 16.40 3.67
CA HIS A 523 -18.00 16.07 5.06
C HIS A 523 -18.11 17.32 5.95
N SER A 524 -18.61 17.16 7.17
CA SER A 524 -18.83 18.23 8.16
C SER A 524 -19.51 19.48 7.58
N ASP A 525 -18.86 20.66 7.62
CA ASP A 525 -19.39 21.92 7.11
C ASP A 525 -19.03 22.20 5.64
N GLY A 526 -18.16 21.39 5.04
CA GLY A 526 -17.72 21.54 3.66
C GLY A 526 -16.88 22.79 3.37
N ASP A 527 -16.35 23.46 4.40
CA ASP A 527 -15.38 24.53 4.23
C ASP A 527 -14.04 23.96 3.70
N PRO A 528 -13.54 24.42 2.53
CA PRO A 528 -12.26 23.96 2.00
C PRO A 528 -11.05 24.31 2.88
N GLY A 529 -11.17 25.21 3.86
CA GLY A 529 -10.12 25.50 4.82
C GLY A 529 -9.85 24.37 5.83
N ASN A 530 -10.79 23.45 6.04
CA ASN A 530 -10.68 22.37 7.01
C ASN A 530 -10.14 21.08 6.36
N ILE A 531 -9.10 20.47 6.93
CA ILE A 531 -8.39 19.29 6.39
C ILE A 531 -9.35 18.10 6.21
N GLU A 532 -10.17 17.82 7.21
CA GLU A 532 -11.08 16.66 7.24
C GLU A 532 -12.12 16.72 6.12
N ASN A 533 -12.48 17.92 5.65
CA ASN A 533 -13.46 18.08 4.60
C ASN A 533 -12.99 17.56 3.24
N TRP A 534 -11.68 17.41 3.05
CA TRP A 534 -11.08 16.91 1.80
C TRP A 534 -11.16 15.38 1.65
N PHE A 535 -11.78 14.67 2.60
CA PHE A 535 -11.84 13.20 2.62
C PHE A 535 -12.32 12.58 1.29
N PHE A 536 -13.45 13.05 0.76
CA PHE A 536 -13.99 12.53 -0.51
C PHE A 536 -13.16 12.95 -1.72
N ALA A 537 -12.57 14.16 -1.72
CA ALA A 537 -11.71 14.62 -2.79
C ALA A 537 -10.42 13.78 -2.87
N ALA A 538 -9.79 13.48 -1.73
CA ALA A 538 -8.62 12.59 -1.66
C ALA A 538 -8.97 11.17 -2.10
N TRP A 539 -10.12 10.64 -1.70
CA TRP A 539 -10.61 9.33 -2.15
C TRP A 539 -10.81 9.30 -3.67
N ALA A 540 -11.44 10.34 -4.23
CA ALA A 540 -11.69 10.48 -5.65
C ALA A 540 -10.41 10.78 -6.47
N TYR A 541 -9.37 11.33 -5.85
CA TYR A 541 -8.06 11.52 -6.48
C TYR A 541 -7.45 10.17 -6.86
N ASN A 542 -7.48 9.20 -5.94
CA ASN A 542 -6.89 7.88 -6.18
C ASN A 542 -7.78 6.93 -6.98
N SER A 543 -9.08 6.85 -6.66
CA SER A 543 -9.98 5.85 -7.28
C SER A 543 -10.89 6.39 -8.38
N GLY A 544 -10.82 7.70 -8.66
CA GLY A 544 -11.76 8.38 -9.53
C GLY A 544 -13.09 8.76 -8.84
N PHE A 545 -13.90 9.52 -9.56
CA PHE A 545 -15.27 9.86 -9.16
C PHE A 545 -16.24 9.38 -10.25
N TYR A 546 -17.26 8.65 -9.85
CA TYR A 546 -18.26 8.03 -10.72
C TYR A 546 -19.58 8.78 -10.55
N PRO A 547 -20.03 9.60 -11.52
CA PRO A 547 -21.23 10.41 -11.35
C PRO A 547 -22.49 9.55 -11.29
N GLN A 548 -23.48 10.00 -10.54
CA GLN A 548 -24.76 9.28 -10.37
C GLN A 548 -25.48 9.04 -11.71
N SER A 549 -25.29 9.91 -12.71
CA SER A 549 -25.82 9.74 -14.06
C SER A 549 -25.30 8.48 -14.77
N GLU A 550 -24.19 7.90 -14.30
CA GLU A 550 -23.59 6.69 -14.84
C GLU A 550 -23.77 5.48 -13.92
N ALA A 551 -24.59 5.57 -12.87
CA ALA A 551 -24.80 4.48 -11.93
C ALA A 551 -25.31 3.20 -12.61
N SER A 552 -26.14 3.32 -13.65
CA SER A 552 -26.63 2.18 -14.43
C SER A 552 -25.52 1.39 -15.15
N LYS A 553 -24.35 2.01 -15.41
CA LYS A 553 -23.17 1.34 -15.97
C LYS A 553 -22.37 0.56 -14.91
N ASN A 554 -22.67 0.77 -13.62
CA ASN A 554 -21.90 0.26 -12.48
C ASN A 554 -22.82 -0.47 -11.49
N ASP A 555 -23.80 -1.25 -11.97
CA ASP A 555 -24.76 -2.00 -11.15
C ASP A 555 -25.50 -1.15 -10.10
N GLY A 556 -25.74 0.13 -10.41
CA GLY A 556 -26.37 1.11 -9.53
C GLY A 556 -25.41 1.82 -8.56
N ALA A 557 -24.13 1.45 -8.54
CA ALA A 557 -23.11 2.12 -7.73
C ALA A 557 -22.65 3.44 -8.35
N TRP A 558 -22.35 4.44 -7.50
CA TRP A 558 -21.81 5.73 -7.91
C TRP A 558 -21.06 6.37 -6.73
N GLY A 559 -20.32 7.44 -7.00
CA GLY A 559 -19.54 8.19 -6.02
C GLY A 559 -18.06 7.85 -6.07
N VAL A 560 -17.54 7.22 -5.01
CA VAL A 560 -16.11 6.92 -4.83
C VAL A 560 -15.89 5.41 -4.67
N GLY A 561 -14.73 4.90 -5.11
CA GLY A 561 -14.50 3.45 -5.28
C GLY A 561 -14.44 2.63 -3.98
N TRP A 562 -14.92 1.38 -4.02
CA TRP A 562 -15.00 0.49 -2.84
C TRP A 562 -13.66 0.17 -2.18
N PHE A 563 -12.58 0.04 -2.96
CA PHE A 563 -11.25 -0.29 -2.44
C PHE A 563 -10.85 0.63 -1.28
N ASN A 564 -10.99 1.94 -1.46
CA ASN A 564 -10.62 2.97 -0.48
C ASN A 564 -11.68 3.24 0.59
N ASN A 565 -12.73 2.42 0.67
CA ASN A 565 -13.76 2.60 1.69
C ASN A 565 -13.20 2.27 3.09
N PRO A 566 -13.27 3.19 4.07
CA PRO A 566 -12.86 2.91 5.44
C PRO A 566 -13.55 1.70 6.10
N ALA A 567 -14.73 1.32 5.60
CA ALA A 567 -15.48 0.15 6.03
C ALA A 567 -15.12 -1.14 5.27
N ASN A 568 -14.22 -1.06 4.28
CA ASN A 568 -13.71 -2.24 3.59
C ASN A 568 -12.95 -3.12 4.61
N PRO A 569 -13.31 -4.39 4.77
CA PRO A 569 -12.71 -5.28 5.78
C PRO A 569 -11.23 -5.59 5.52
N ARG A 570 -10.66 -5.16 4.38
CA ARG A 570 -9.21 -5.18 4.11
C ARG A 570 -8.42 -4.29 5.07
N TYR A 571 -9.03 -3.26 5.63
CA TYR A 571 -8.39 -2.37 6.60
C TYR A 571 -8.77 -2.76 8.04
N PRO A 572 -7.83 -2.77 9.00
CA PRO A 572 -8.16 -3.00 10.40
C PRO A 572 -9.15 -1.94 10.90
N PHE A 573 -10.29 -2.34 11.46
CA PHE A 573 -11.30 -1.41 11.97
C PHE A 573 -10.86 -0.68 13.25
N ASP A 574 -9.81 -1.18 13.91
CA ASP A 574 -9.20 -0.66 15.13
C ASP A 574 -7.91 0.15 14.85
N ARG A 575 -7.70 0.56 13.60
CA ARG A 575 -6.58 1.41 13.19
C ARG A 575 -6.71 2.82 13.78
N HIS A 576 -5.57 3.39 14.16
CA HIS A 576 -5.44 4.78 14.59
C HIS A 576 -5.21 5.69 13.37
N ALA A 577 -5.02 7.00 13.56
CA ALA A 577 -4.71 7.88 12.44
C ALA A 577 -3.31 7.58 11.87
N PHE A 578 -3.22 7.41 10.54
CA PHE A 578 -1.96 7.10 9.86
C PHE A 578 -0.86 8.13 10.18
N GLY A 579 0.34 7.66 10.51
CA GLY A 579 1.50 8.50 10.82
C GLY A 579 1.56 8.97 12.27
N SER A 580 0.48 8.83 13.05
CA SER A 580 0.54 9.04 14.50
C SER A 580 1.43 8.01 15.19
N ASN A 581 1.71 6.88 14.53
CA ASN A 581 2.84 6.02 14.81
C ASN A 581 3.79 5.99 13.58
N PRO A 582 5.09 6.29 13.72
CA PRO A 582 6.02 6.26 12.60
C PRO A 582 6.13 4.88 11.90
N HIS A 583 5.78 3.80 12.60
CA HIS A 583 5.77 2.45 12.05
C HIS A 583 4.68 2.21 11.01
N ASP A 584 3.67 3.08 10.93
CA ASP A 584 2.57 2.94 9.96
C ASP A 584 3.10 2.97 8.52
N ALA A 585 4.21 3.67 8.28
CA ALA A 585 4.89 3.71 6.99
C ALA A 585 5.47 2.36 6.54
N ALA A 586 5.66 1.40 7.46
CA ALA A 586 6.04 0.02 7.12
C ALA A 586 4.83 -0.85 6.75
N HIS A 587 3.62 -0.42 7.10
CA HIS A 587 2.36 -1.11 6.82
C HIS A 587 1.28 -0.17 6.24
N PRO A 588 1.59 0.63 5.19
CA PRO A 588 0.65 1.64 4.69
C PRO A 588 -0.63 1.02 4.11
N GLN A 589 -0.60 -0.27 3.73
CA GLN A 589 -1.76 -1.00 3.23
C GLN A 589 -2.88 -1.17 4.27
N ASP A 590 -2.61 -0.94 5.55
CA ASP A 590 -3.60 -1.04 6.62
C ASP A 590 -4.54 0.19 6.65
N TRP A 591 -4.25 1.24 5.87
CA TRP A 591 -5.09 2.44 5.76
C TRP A 591 -5.59 2.67 4.33
N PRO A 592 -6.87 3.07 4.15
CA PRO A 592 -7.35 3.55 2.87
C PRO A 592 -6.64 4.85 2.47
N TYR A 593 -6.55 5.11 1.16
CA TYR A 593 -5.89 6.29 0.62
C TYR A 593 -6.26 7.63 1.30
N PRO A 594 -7.56 8.00 1.47
CA PRO A 594 -7.92 9.27 2.11
C PRO A 594 -7.42 9.38 3.56
N GLU A 595 -7.39 8.29 4.32
CA GLU A 595 -6.86 8.30 5.69
C GLU A 595 -5.34 8.44 5.72
N LYS A 596 -4.63 7.88 4.73
CA LYS A 596 -3.19 8.10 4.59
C LYS A 596 -2.84 9.56 4.29
N VAL A 597 -3.62 10.21 3.42
CA VAL A 597 -3.44 11.64 3.07
C VAL A 597 -3.72 12.54 4.26
N ILE A 598 -4.87 12.35 4.93
CA ILE A 598 -5.25 13.16 6.10
C ILE A 598 -4.33 12.87 7.29
N GLY A 599 -3.98 11.61 7.53
CA GLY A 599 -3.02 11.23 8.56
C GLY A 599 -1.66 11.88 8.32
N PHE A 600 -1.16 11.87 7.08
CA PHE A 600 0.05 12.60 6.73
C PHE A 600 -0.10 14.10 6.95
N ALA A 601 -1.24 14.71 6.60
CA ALA A 601 -1.51 16.12 6.82
C ALA A 601 -1.47 16.50 8.32
N GLY A 602 -1.86 15.58 9.21
CA GLY A 602 -1.82 15.77 10.67
C GLY A 602 -0.49 15.42 11.34
N TYR A 603 0.25 14.42 10.84
CA TYR A 603 1.40 13.83 11.55
C TYR A 603 2.74 13.93 10.81
N GLY A 604 2.74 14.12 9.48
CA GLY A 604 3.92 14.19 8.64
C GLY A 604 4.86 12.97 8.71
N LEU A 605 5.69 12.78 7.69
CA LEU A 605 6.83 11.87 7.78
C LEU A 605 8.14 12.65 8.00
N ALA A 606 9.19 11.96 8.43
CA ALA A 606 10.53 12.54 8.52
C ALA A 606 11.55 11.55 7.93
N SER A 607 12.47 12.08 7.13
CA SER A 607 13.70 11.39 6.74
C SER A 607 14.82 11.69 7.74
N PRO A 608 15.95 10.96 7.70
CA PRO A 608 17.13 11.27 8.50
C PRO A 608 17.71 12.67 8.26
N TYR A 609 17.34 13.32 7.15
CA TYR A 609 17.87 14.62 6.73
C TYR A 609 16.87 15.76 7.00
N GLU A 610 15.57 15.50 6.88
CA GLU A 610 14.52 16.52 6.98
C GLU A 610 13.12 15.94 7.23
N GLY A 611 12.27 16.73 7.92
CA GLY A 611 10.83 16.50 8.00
C GLY A 611 10.13 16.82 6.67
N SER A 612 9.09 16.05 6.35
CA SER A 612 8.33 16.15 5.10
C SER A 612 7.64 17.51 4.87
N PHE A 613 7.28 18.21 5.94
CA PHE A 613 6.94 19.63 5.93
C PHE A 613 7.20 20.25 7.31
N ARG A 614 7.34 21.58 7.37
CA ARG A 614 7.28 22.35 8.61
C ARG A 614 5.81 22.47 9.00
N ALA A 615 5.41 21.73 10.03
CA ALA A 615 4.14 21.96 10.69
C ALA A 615 4.13 23.41 11.23
N ALA A 616 3.53 24.33 10.49
CA ALA A 616 3.29 25.67 10.95
C ALA A 616 1.98 25.66 11.72
N TRP A 617 2.06 25.85 13.03
CA TRP A 617 0.90 25.98 13.89
C TRP A 617 0.29 27.38 13.64
N TRP A 618 -0.65 27.47 12.71
CA TRP A 618 -1.50 28.65 12.54
C TRP A 618 -2.90 28.28 13.02
N GLY A 619 -3.12 28.36 14.33
CA GLY A 619 -4.42 28.10 14.95
C GLY A 619 -4.30 27.84 16.44
N THR A 620 -4.92 28.73 17.22
CA THR A 620 -5.13 28.72 18.66
C THR A 620 -5.48 27.35 19.24
N ASP A 621 -5.04 27.10 20.48
CA ASP A 621 -5.43 26.00 21.37
C ASP A 621 -6.61 25.16 20.85
N LEU A 622 -6.35 23.89 20.55
CA LEU A 622 -7.39 22.87 20.45
C LEU A 622 -8.21 22.93 21.74
N GLY A 623 -9.33 23.65 21.66
CA GLY A 623 -10.36 23.74 22.66
C GLY A 623 -11.01 22.37 22.83
N TYR A 624 -10.29 21.45 23.46
CA TYR A 624 -10.93 20.56 24.41
C TYR A 624 -11.42 21.44 25.55
N SER A 625 -12.58 22.08 25.35
CA SER A 625 -13.35 22.56 26.49
C SER A 625 -13.70 21.32 27.30
N ARG A 626 -12.92 21.05 28.35
CA ARG A 626 -13.50 20.50 29.57
C ARG A 626 -14.49 21.56 30.03
N ARG A 627 -15.74 21.48 29.57
CA ARG A 627 -16.83 21.99 30.38
C ARG A 627 -17.01 20.96 31.48
N SER A 628 -16.38 21.24 32.62
CA SER A 628 -16.99 20.90 33.90
C SER A 628 -18.32 21.65 33.94
N ASP A 629 -19.41 20.90 33.84
CA ASP A 629 -20.46 20.81 34.86
C ASP A 629 -21.30 19.55 34.59
#